data_AF-A0A1G3HVW7-F1
#
_entry.id   AF-A0A1G3HVW7-F1
#
_cell.length_a   1.000
_cell.length_b   1.000
_cell.length_c   1.000
_cell.angle_alpha   90.00
_cell.angle_beta   90.00
_cell.angle_gamma   90.00
#
_symmetry.space_group_name_H-M   'P 1'
#
loop_
_entity.id
_entity.type
_entity.pdbx_description
1 polymer ?
#
loop_
_entity_poly.entity_id
_entity_poly.type
_entity_poly.pdbx_seq_one_letter_code
_entity_poly.pdbx_strand_id
1 'polypeptide(L)'
;MADVIDRHWREASAAWLKGFAQVAFLDQPLHGLLVIAAIAVLSPWSAAAAAIGATLAILLGRRFFAQSEWEWKEGLGAYDCVLLGMAWGGALSRGASMTFLLFLAILACLAMRGPLVRRLVSLGLPALALPGLVTTWLSLSVFSALGSDFWLTPSINPFGVAGPAVAIAAVAIGMFLKHPRAAAVTAAAAALTAFLYVLLAGEALSIRGAGLWAFTVAPAVFALPAAFLRGLRPGWRAASMSALLSAAVWLIWPRIPLLDQVPPLMAPLFIGIWGALAMTLGKDRLLCLDHGVQHAARLIGGARASGGTLVLTGAGISTASGIPDYTAGHWLSPGVPLSRYGFEAFLADADSRTLYWDACAHFHTVAASAQPNPGHLALAALEASGYVSATITQNVDGLHQAAGSRHVGELHGNIFGVRCLACDQMVDWPAADAWRQASPSCPACGGLLKPAVIAFGEGIRLATWHMADGEARGCGAMLVVGSQLAVSSASALLASARARSVPCIFVTLGALAVPVFPNDTVIVCQAERALPALARLLGVRLPAAVAR
;
A
#
# COMPACT_ATOMS: atom_id res chain seq x y z
N MET A 1 -5.82 -26.32 22.22
CA MET A 1 -6.94 -25.38 21.99
C MET A 1 -6.88 -24.17 22.91
N ALA A 2 -6.67 -24.36 24.23
CA ALA A 2 -6.45 -23.26 25.18
C ALA A 2 -5.29 -22.32 24.77
N ASP A 3 -4.12 -22.85 24.40
CA ASP A 3 -2.97 -22.01 23.99
C ASP A 3 -3.22 -21.17 22.73
N VAL A 4 -4.04 -21.69 21.81
CA VAL A 4 -4.41 -20.97 20.58
C VAL A 4 -5.36 -19.82 20.90
N ILE A 5 -6.32 -20.06 21.79
CA ILE A 5 -7.26 -19.05 22.29
C ILE A 5 -6.49 -17.96 23.05
N ASP A 6 -5.59 -18.35 23.95
CA ASP A 6 -4.76 -17.44 24.74
C ASP A 6 -3.84 -16.59 23.85
N ARG A 7 -3.18 -17.18 22.85
CA ARG A 7 -2.40 -16.44 21.85
C ARG A 7 -3.27 -15.44 21.08
N HIS A 8 -4.45 -15.86 20.62
CA HIS A 8 -5.35 -15.00 19.87
C HIS A 8 -5.81 -13.80 20.71
N TRP A 9 -6.17 -14.02 21.98
CA TRP A 9 -6.55 -12.94 22.90
C TRP A 9 -5.40 -11.97 23.14
N ARG A 10 -4.17 -12.47 23.37
CA ARG A 10 -3.00 -11.60 23.52
C ARG A 10 -2.76 -10.72 22.30
N GLU A 11 -2.84 -11.29 21.10
CA GLU A 11 -2.67 -10.55 19.85
C GLU A 11 -3.79 -9.51 19.66
N ALA A 12 -5.04 -9.89 19.92
CA ALA A 12 -6.19 -9.00 19.82
C ALA A 12 -6.10 -7.83 20.81
N SER A 13 -5.74 -8.09 22.07
CA SER A 13 -5.54 -7.05 23.10
C SER A 13 -4.38 -6.11 22.74
N ALA A 14 -3.27 -6.65 22.22
CA ALA A 14 -2.15 -5.84 21.77
C ALA A 14 -2.53 -4.95 20.57
N ALA A 15 -3.23 -5.50 19.58
CA ALA A 15 -3.74 -4.76 18.43
C ALA A 15 -4.73 -3.66 18.84
N TRP A 16 -5.63 -3.97 19.78
CA TRP A 16 -6.59 -3.03 20.34
C TRP A 16 -5.87 -1.85 21.02
N LEU A 17 -4.89 -2.12 21.88
CA LEU A 17 -4.10 -1.07 22.55
C LEU A 17 -3.24 -0.27 21.55
N LYS A 18 -2.68 -0.92 20.53
CA LYS A 18 -1.98 -0.22 19.45
C LYS A 18 -2.91 0.75 18.71
N GLY A 19 -4.18 0.39 18.50
CA GLY A 19 -5.18 1.30 17.92
C GLY A 19 -5.28 2.63 18.67
N PHE A 20 -5.29 2.60 20.01
CA PHE A 20 -5.25 3.82 20.82
C PHE A 20 -3.90 4.55 20.72
N ALA A 21 -2.79 3.81 20.77
CA ALA A 21 -1.45 4.40 20.68
C ALA A 21 -1.24 5.20 19.37
N GLN A 22 -1.77 4.68 18.26
CA GLN A 22 -1.59 5.24 16.92
C GLN A 22 -2.26 6.61 16.75
N VAL A 23 -3.29 6.94 17.54
CA VAL A 23 -3.87 8.29 17.59
C VAL A 23 -2.84 9.35 17.97
N ALA A 24 -1.82 8.96 18.75
CA ALA A 24 -0.70 9.81 19.14
C ALA A 24 0.59 9.52 18.34
N PHE A 25 0.50 8.83 17.20
CA PHE A 25 1.66 8.40 16.39
C PHE A 25 2.64 7.48 17.16
N LEU A 26 2.12 6.69 18.10
CA LEU A 26 2.86 5.70 18.89
C LEU A 26 2.38 4.28 18.52
N ASP A 27 3.22 3.26 18.77
CA ASP A 27 3.01 1.89 18.27
C ASP A 27 3.14 0.81 19.35
N GLN A 28 3.21 1.20 20.64
CA GLN A 28 3.33 0.24 21.75
C GLN A 28 2.04 0.19 22.57
N PRO A 29 1.63 -1.01 23.04
CA PRO A 29 0.44 -1.17 23.87
C PRO A 29 0.39 -0.28 25.12
N LEU A 30 1.54 -0.06 25.77
CA LEU A 30 1.64 0.81 26.95
C LEU A 30 1.19 2.24 26.64
N HIS A 31 1.57 2.78 25.48
CA HIS A 31 1.12 4.11 25.06
C HIS A 31 -0.40 4.13 24.81
N GLY A 32 -0.96 3.02 24.34
CA GLY A 32 -2.41 2.86 24.18
C GLY A 32 -3.16 3.01 25.51
N LEU A 33 -2.62 2.41 26.58
CA LEU A 33 -3.18 2.56 27.94
C LEU A 33 -3.16 4.03 28.41
N LEU A 34 -2.08 4.75 28.14
CA LEU A 34 -1.98 6.18 28.49
C LEU A 34 -2.98 7.01 27.69
N VAL A 35 -3.16 6.72 26.40
CA VAL A 35 -4.11 7.44 25.55
C VAL A 35 -5.56 7.18 25.97
N ILE A 36 -5.97 5.93 26.21
CA ILE A 36 -7.35 5.67 26.67
C ILE A 36 -7.62 6.29 28.04
N ALA A 37 -6.66 6.25 28.97
CA ALA A 37 -6.77 6.92 30.26
C ALA A 37 -6.93 8.44 30.09
N ALA A 38 -6.15 9.05 29.20
CA ALA A 38 -6.26 10.47 28.87
C ALA A 38 -7.65 10.82 28.30
N ILE A 39 -8.20 9.99 27.41
CA ILE A 39 -9.57 10.19 26.89
C ILE A 39 -10.60 10.07 28.01
N ALA A 40 -10.47 9.07 28.89
CA ALA A 40 -11.41 8.83 29.98
C ALA A 40 -11.43 9.96 31.02
N VAL A 41 -10.27 10.56 31.30
CA VAL A 41 -10.12 11.75 32.14
C VAL A 41 -10.92 12.93 31.57
N LEU A 42 -10.95 13.09 30.25
CA LEU A 42 -11.68 14.16 29.59
C LEU A 42 -13.18 13.87 29.49
N SER A 43 -13.52 12.63 29.13
CA SER A 43 -14.89 12.19 28.88
C SER A 43 -14.95 10.65 28.93
N PRO A 44 -15.51 10.06 30.01
CA PRO A 44 -15.71 8.62 30.10
C PRO A 44 -16.55 8.07 28.94
N TRP A 45 -17.52 8.86 28.45
CA TRP A 45 -18.34 8.48 27.30
C TRP A 45 -17.56 8.45 25.99
N SER A 46 -16.62 9.38 25.78
CA SER A 46 -15.71 9.34 24.62
C SER A 46 -14.76 8.16 24.70
N ALA A 47 -14.27 7.80 25.89
CA ALA A 47 -13.45 6.62 26.07
C ALA A 47 -14.23 5.33 25.80
N ALA A 48 -15.48 5.24 26.28
CA ALA A 48 -16.36 4.11 26.02
C ALA A 48 -16.69 3.96 24.52
N ALA A 49 -17.07 5.06 23.86
CA ALA A 49 -17.35 5.06 22.41
C ALA A 49 -16.10 4.68 21.59
N ALA A 50 -14.92 5.20 21.96
CA ALA A 50 -13.65 4.83 21.34
C ALA A 50 -13.31 3.35 21.55
N ALA A 51 -13.54 2.81 22.76
CA ALA A 51 -13.35 1.40 23.08
C ALA A 51 -14.29 0.49 22.28
N ILE A 52 -15.56 0.87 22.12
CA ILE A 52 -16.52 0.18 21.24
C ILE A 52 -15.99 0.19 19.79
N GLY A 53 -15.56 1.35 19.29
CA GLY A 53 -14.94 1.51 17.97
C GLY A 53 -13.76 0.57 17.74
N ALA A 54 -12.77 0.61 18.62
CA ALA A 54 -11.59 -0.25 18.56
C ALA A 54 -11.98 -1.74 18.61
N THR A 55 -12.92 -2.11 19.48
CA THR A 55 -13.36 -3.51 19.64
C THR A 55 -14.00 -4.03 18.36
N LEU A 56 -14.94 -3.27 17.78
CA LEU A 56 -15.61 -3.65 16.53
C LEU A 56 -14.64 -3.69 15.35
N ALA A 57 -13.68 -2.78 15.28
CA ALA A 57 -12.62 -2.83 14.28
C ALA A 57 -11.78 -4.13 14.38
N ILE A 58 -11.42 -4.54 15.59
CA ILE A 58 -10.66 -5.77 15.83
C ILE A 58 -11.50 -7.02 15.51
N LEU A 59 -12.79 -7.04 15.86
CA LEU A 59 -13.66 -8.20 15.62
C LEU A 59 -14.10 -8.34 14.16
N LEU A 60 -14.37 -7.22 13.48
CA LEU A 60 -15.00 -7.21 12.17
C LEU A 60 -14.01 -6.96 11.02
N GLY A 61 -12.91 -6.23 11.26
CA GLY A 61 -12.00 -5.74 10.22
C GLY A 61 -11.44 -6.86 9.33
N ARG A 62 -10.91 -7.93 9.93
CA ARG A 62 -10.39 -9.10 9.19
C ARG A 62 -11.49 -9.91 8.52
N ARG A 63 -12.63 -10.08 9.20
CA ARG A 63 -13.67 -11.02 8.78
C ARG A 63 -14.56 -10.49 7.67
N PHE A 64 -14.84 -9.18 7.69
CA PHE A 64 -15.85 -8.58 6.81
C PHE A 64 -15.31 -7.44 5.94
N PHE A 65 -14.15 -6.86 6.28
CA PHE A 65 -13.62 -5.68 5.59
C PHE A 65 -12.25 -5.91 4.93
N ALA A 66 -11.89 -7.18 4.70
CA ALA A 66 -10.67 -7.60 4.01
C ALA A 66 -9.38 -6.96 4.55
N GLN A 67 -9.34 -6.64 5.85
CA GLN A 67 -8.13 -6.15 6.49
C GLN A 67 -7.11 -7.29 6.60
N SER A 68 -5.88 -7.03 6.16
CA SER A 68 -4.79 -8.02 6.28
C SER A 68 -4.42 -8.27 7.75
N GLU A 69 -3.79 -9.40 8.00
CA GLU A 69 -3.38 -9.82 9.34
C GLU A 69 -2.40 -8.83 9.96
N TRP A 70 -1.46 -8.28 9.17
CA TRP A 70 -0.50 -7.32 9.68
C TRP A 70 -1.16 -5.97 10.00
N GLU A 71 -2.08 -5.46 9.17
CA GLU A 71 -2.83 -4.24 9.46
C GLU A 71 -3.66 -4.39 10.74
N TRP A 72 -4.22 -5.58 10.94
CA TRP A 72 -4.96 -5.92 12.16
C TRP A 72 -4.04 -5.94 13.37
N LYS A 73 -2.88 -6.63 13.31
CA LYS A 73 -1.89 -6.69 14.39
C LYS A 73 -1.30 -5.33 14.76
N GLU A 74 -1.23 -4.41 13.80
CA GLU A 74 -0.80 -3.02 14.02
C GLU A 74 -1.92 -2.08 14.49
N GLY A 75 -3.16 -2.57 14.62
CA GLY A 75 -4.29 -1.78 15.09
C GLY A 75 -4.75 -0.72 14.09
N LEU A 76 -4.49 -0.90 12.78
CA LEU A 76 -4.69 0.17 11.80
C LEU A 76 -6.19 0.49 11.55
N GLY A 77 -7.06 -0.52 11.48
CA GLY A 77 -8.51 -0.26 11.46
C GLY A 77 -9.04 0.28 12.79
N ALA A 78 -8.37 -0.06 13.90
CA ALA A 78 -8.81 0.36 15.23
C ALA A 78 -8.59 1.85 15.48
N TYR A 79 -7.46 2.43 15.06
CA TYR A 79 -7.21 3.86 15.34
C TYR A 79 -8.20 4.80 14.61
N ASP A 80 -8.65 4.45 13.40
CA ASP A 80 -9.71 5.20 12.70
C ASP A 80 -10.99 5.24 13.53
N CYS A 81 -11.38 4.07 14.07
CA CYS A 81 -12.59 3.90 14.86
C CYS A 81 -12.46 4.48 16.28
N VAL A 82 -11.25 4.54 16.85
CA VAL A 82 -10.97 5.25 18.10
C VAL A 82 -11.25 6.74 17.91
N LEU A 83 -10.72 7.35 16.83
CA LEU A 83 -10.93 8.77 16.55
C LEU A 83 -12.40 9.10 16.29
N LEU A 84 -13.09 8.24 15.52
CA LEU A 84 -14.54 8.34 15.32
C LEU A 84 -15.30 8.26 16.65
N GLY A 85 -14.99 7.26 17.48
CA GLY A 85 -15.63 7.04 18.78
C GLY A 85 -15.40 8.20 19.76
N MET A 86 -14.18 8.76 19.80
CA MET A 86 -13.86 9.94 20.61
C MET A 86 -14.80 11.12 20.28
N ALA A 87 -15.05 11.35 19.00
CA ALA A 87 -15.95 12.40 18.53
C ALA A 87 -17.43 12.11 18.85
N TRP A 88 -17.82 10.84 18.86
CA TRP A 88 -19.19 10.38 19.15
C TRP A 88 -19.55 10.33 20.65
N GLY A 89 -18.58 10.40 21.55
CA GLY A 89 -18.80 10.19 22.99
C GLY A 89 -19.97 10.95 23.61
N GLY A 90 -20.12 12.24 23.28
CA GLY A 90 -21.23 13.05 23.80
C GLY A 90 -22.61 12.53 23.40
N ALA A 91 -22.76 12.05 22.16
CA ALA A 91 -24.01 11.50 21.66
C ALA A 91 -24.38 10.18 22.36
N LEU A 92 -23.39 9.35 22.73
CA LEU A 92 -23.63 8.07 23.40
C LEU A 92 -24.39 8.23 24.73
N SER A 93 -24.22 9.38 25.41
CA SER A 93 -24.91 9.67 26.67
C SER A 93 -26.43 9.91 26.52
N ARG A 94 -26.94 10.06 25.29
CA ARG A 94 -28.37 10.36 25.02
C ARG A 94 -29.27 9.12 24.91
N GLY A 95 -28.73 7.91 25.03
CA GLY A 95 -29.51 6.66 25.11
C GLY A 95 -29.15 5.61 24.06
N ALA A 96 -29.83 4.46 24.12
CA ALA A 96 -29.47 3.24 23.38
C ALA A 96 -29.54 3.39 21.84
N SER A 97 -30.42 4.25 21.32
CA SER A 97 -30.51 4.52 19.88
C SER A 97 -29.20 5.11 19.32
N MET A 98 -28.49 5.91 20.11
CA MET A 98 -27.21 6.50 19.70
C MET A 98 -26.10 5.44 19.62
N THR A 99 -26.13 4.43 20.48
CA THR A 99 -25.20 3.28 20.40
C THR A 99 -25.36 2.53 19.08
N PHE A 100 -26.61 2.34 18.61
CA PHE A 100 -26.87 1.69 17.33
C PHE A 100 -26.38 2.53 16.14
N LEU A 101 -26.58 3.85 16.17
CA LEU A 101 -26.07 4.73 15.11
C LEU A 101 -24.54 4.80 15.12
N LEU A 102 -23.89 4.78 16.29
CA LEU A 102 -22.44 4.65 16.40
C LEU A 102 -21.95 3.36 15.75
N PHE A 103 -22.64 2.23 15.99
CA PHE A 103 -22.32 0.96 15.34
C PHE A 103 -22.37 1.07 13.82
N LEU A 104 -23.42 1.69 13.25
CA LEU A 104 -23.52 1.93 11.80
C LEU A 104 -22.40 2.83 11.28
N ALA A 105 -22.05 3.88 12.02
CA ALA A 105 -20.93 4.75 11.66
C ALA A 105 -19.59 3.99 11.64
N ILE A 106 -19.36 3.10 12.61
CA ILE A 106 -18.15 2.27 12.64
C ILE A 106 -18.09 1.32 11.44
N LEU A 107 -19.21 0.68 11.06
CA LEU A 107 -19.26 -0.14 9.85
C LEU A 107 -18.94 0.66 8.59
N ALA A 108 -19.49 1.88 8.47
CA ALA A 108 -19.19 2.77 7.35
C ALA A 108 -17.69 3.16 7.32
N CYS A 109 -17.10 3.45 8.48
CA CYS A 109 -15.68 3.77 8.62
C CYS A 109 -14.78 2.62 8.13
N LEU A 110 -15.06 1.39 8.57
CA LEU A 110 -14.33 0.20 8.14
C LEU A 110 -14.50 -0.08 6.65
N ALA A 111 -15.73 0.09 6.11
CA ALA A 111 -16.01 -0.11 4.69
C ALA A 111 -15.25 0.88 3.79
N MET A 112 -15.17 2.16 4.18
CA MET A 112 -14.52 3.19 3.38
C MET A 112 -12.99 3.19 3.48
N ARG A 113 -12.42 2.58 4.53
CA ARG A 113 -10.98 2.57 4.78
C ARG A 113 -10.19 2.05 3.57
N GLY A 114 -10.52 0.87 3.06
CA GLY A 114 -9.80 0.25 1.93
C GLY A 114 -9.75 1.16 0.69
N PRO A 115 -10.90 1.59 0.13
CA PRO A 115 -10.94 2.51 -1.00
C PRO A 115 -10.16 3.82 -0.77
N LEU A 116 -10.28 4.42 0.42
CA LEU A 116 -9.67 5.70 0.72
C LEU A 116 -8.15 5.60 0.87
N VAL A 117 -7.66 4.59 1.59
CA VAL A 117 -6.22 4.30 1.74
C VAL A 117 -5.61 4.05 0.36
N ARG A 118 -6.25 3.23 -0.50
CA ARG A 118 -5.76 3.00 -1.87
C ARG A 118 -5.61 4.28 -2.68
N ARG A 119 -6.57 5.21 -2.55
CA ARG A 119 -6.51 6.50 -3.24
C ARG A 119 -5.37 7.38 -2.73
N LEU A 120 -5.07 7.34 -1.43
CA LEU A 120 -3.96 8.11 -0.86
C LEU A 120 -2.60 7.51 -1.21
N VAL A 121 -2.47 6.17 -1.21
CA VAL A 121 -1.25 5.47 -1.63
C VAL A 121 -0.90 5.80 -3.08
N SER A 122 -1.88 5.91 -3.98
CA SER A 122 -1.61 6.30 -5.37
C SER A 122 -1.10 7.75 -5.49
N LEU A 123 -1.53 8.63 -4.60
CA LEU A 123 -0.99 9.99 -4.46
C LEU A 123 0.35 10.03 -3.71
N GLY A 124 0.78 8.92 -3.12
CA GLY A 124 1.94 8.85 -2.24
C GLY A 124 1.70 9.61 -0.94
N LEU A 125 0.51 9.57 -0.34
CA LEU A 125 0.26 10.23 0.93
C LEU A 125 -0.08 9.20 2.01
N PRO A 126 0.44 9.35 3.26
CA PRO A 126 0.03 8.48 4.35
C PRO A 126 -1.45 8.67 4.65
N ALA A 127 -2.14 7.58 4.99
CA ALA A 127 -3.59 7.62 5.20
C ALA A 127 -4.03 8.48 6.38
N LEU A 128 -3.21 8.52 7.45
CA LEU A 128 -3.58 9.09 8.75
C LEU A 128 -4.94 8.54 9.20
N ALA A 129 -5.69 9.24 10.05
CA ALA A 129 -7.04 8.83 10.46
C ALA A 129 -8.14 9.44 9.58
N LEU A 130 -7.88 9.54 8.27
CA LEU A 130 -8.84 10.12 7.32
C LEU A 130 -10.16 9.35 7.27
N PRO A 131 -10.21 8.00 7.26
CA PRO A 131 -11.49 7.27 7.33
C PRO A 131 -12.31 7.65 8.56
N GLY A 132 -11.66 7.76 9.74
CA GLY A 132 -12.31 8.22 10.96
C GLY A 132 -12.88 9.64 10.82
N LEU A 133 -12.04 10.58 10.36
CA LEU A 133 -12.42 11.99 10.18
C LEU A 133 -13.58 12.18 9.20
N VAL A 134 -13.51 11.55 8.02
CA VAL A 134 -14.56 11.62 7.00
C VAL A 134 -15.88 11.04 7.55
N THR A 135 -15.81 9.93 8.27
CA THR A 135 -17.01 9.34 8.90
C THR A 135 -17.59 10.25 9.98
N THR A 136 -16.75 10.94 10.75
CA THR A 136 -17.19 11.94 11.73
C THR A 136 -17.91 13.10 11.04
N TRP A 137 -17.39 13.63 9.94
CA TRP A 137 -18.06 14.68 9.17
C TRP A 137 -19.39 14.22 8.59
N LEU A 138 -19.44 13.01 8.02
CA LEU A 138 -20.71 12.44 7.54
C LEU A 138 -21.73 12.30 8.67
N SER A 139 -21.30 11.86 9.86
CA SER A 139 -22.16 11.79 11.04
C SER A 139 -22.71 13.18 11.39
N LEU A 140 -21.84 14.19 11.49
CA LEU A 140 -22.21 15.58 11.76
C LEU A 140 -23.24 16.12 10.77
N SER A 141 -23.00 15.94 9.47
CA SER A 141 -23.90 16.41 8.42
C SER A 141 -25.27 15.75 8.51
N VAL A 142 -25.33 14.44 8.78
CA VAL A 142 -26.60 13.70 8.95
C VAL A 142 -27.38 14.23 10.14
N PHE A 143 -26.75 14.38 11.31
CA PHE A 143 -27.47 14.88 12.49
C PHE A 143 -27.90 16.33 12.37
N SER A 144 -27.06 17.19 11.77
CA SER A 144 -27.41 18.58 11.47
C SER A 144 -28.66 18.64 10.59
N ALA A 145 -28.73 17.83 9.53
CA ALA A 145 -29.90 17.74 8.66
C ALA A 145 -31.17 17.25 9.38
N LEU A 146 -31.02 16.48 10.46
CA LEU A 146 -32.13 16.01 11.31
C LEU A 146 -32.49 17.01 12.43
N GLY A 147 -31.89 18.20 12.46
CA GLY A 147 -32.13 19.19 13.50
C GLY A 147 -31.63 18.79 14.89
N SER A 148 -30.66 17.85 14.96
CA SER A 148 -30.06 17.39 16.20
C SER A 148 -28.69 18.04 16.37
N ASP A 149 -28.47 18.70 17.52
CA ASP A 149 -27.17 19.22 17.91
C ASP A 149 -26.22 18.05 18.21
N PHE A 150 -25.59 17.49 17.17
CA PHE A 150 -24.56 16.48 17.30
C PHE A 150 -23.23 17.14 17.61
N TRP A 151 -23.08 17.53 18.87
CA TRP A 151 -21.83 18.06 19.41
C TRP A 151 -21.64 17.68 20.88
N LEU A 152 -20.38 17.48 21.24
CA LEU A 152 -19.89 17.16 22.58
C LEU A 152 -20.30 18.23 23.59
N THR A 153 -21.38 18.00 24.32
CA THR A 153 -21.38 18.34 25.74
C THR A 153 -20.75 17.15 26.48
N PRO A 154 -19.57 17.32 27.12
CA PRO A 154 -19.13 16.35 28.10
C PRO A 154 -20.19 16.35 29.20
N SER A 155 -21.04 15.32 29.22
CA SER A 155 -22.06 15.18 30.26
C SER A 155 -21.43 14.89 31.62
N ILE A 156 -20.18 14.41 31.63
CA ILE A 156 -19.37 14.16 32.83
C ILE A 156 -17.91 14.53 32.52
N ASN A 157 -17.37 15.51 33.25
CA ASN A 157 -15.93 15.82 33.28
C ASN A 157 -15.41 15.50 34.69
N PRO A 158 -14.89 14.28 34.93
CA PRO A 158 -14.57 13.80 36.27
C PRO A 158 -13.48 14.61 36.99
N PHE A 159 -12.66 15.35 36.23
CA PHE A 159 -11.56 16.17 36.76
C PHE A 159 -11.76 17.68 36.55
N GLY A 160 -12.95 18.11 36.12
CA GLY A 160 -13.28 19.51 35.92
C GLY A 160 -12.23 20.28 35.10
N VAL A 161 -11.76 21.41 35.64
CA VAL A 161 -10.74 22.26 34.97
C VAL A 161 -9.36 21.61 34.86
N ALA A 162 -9.04 20.61 35.69
CA ALA A 162 -7.73 19.95 35.68
C ALA A 162 -7.62 18.82 34.64
N GLY A 163 -8.76 18.29 34.16
CA GLY A 163 -8.81 17.17 33.21
C GLY A 163 -7.92 17.33 31.97
N PRO A 164 -7.99 18.47 31.25
CA PRO A 164 -7.13 18.71 30.09
C PRO A 164 -5.63 18.62 30.39
N ALA A 165 -5.17 19.18 31.51
CA ALA A 165 -3.76 19.13 31.89
C ALA A 165 -3.30 17.69 32.18
N VAL A 166 -4.12 16.91 32.90
CA VAL A 166 -3.83 15.50 33.20
C VAL A 166 -3.79 14.65 31.92
N ALA A 167 -4.74 14.85 31.01
CA ALA A 167 -4.79 14.14 29.74
C ALA A 167 -3.58 14.47 28.85
N ILE A 168 -3.20 15.75 28.75
CA ILE A 168 -2.02 16.18 28.01
C ILE A 168 -0.75 15.56 28.63
N ALA A 169 -0.62 15.58 29.95
CA ALA A 169 0.53 15.01 30.64
C ALA A 169 0.67 13.50 30.36
N ALA A 170 -0.43 12.75 30.42
CA ALA A 170 -0.43 11.31 30.13
C ALA A 170 0.08 10.99 28.70
N VAL A 171 -0.41 11.72 27.69
CA VAL A 171 0.03 11.55 26.30
C VAL A 171 1.48 12.01 26.13
N ALA A 172 1.86 13.16 26.70
CA ALA A 172 3.20 13.71 26.62
C ALA A 172 4.25 12.79 27.26
N ILE A 173 3.91 12.12 28.38
CA ILE A 173 4.78 11.10 28.99
C ILE A 173 5.04 9.97 27.99
N GLY A 174 4.01 9.44 27.35
CA GLY A 174 4.17 8.40 26.34
C GLY A 174 5.05 8.85 25.15
N MET A 175 4.83 10.07 24.67
CA MET A 175 5.65 10.67 23.60
C MET A 175 7.11 10.83 24.03
N PHE A 176 7.35 11.27 25.28
CA PHE A 176 8.69 11.52 25.81
C PHE A 176 9.46 10.22 26.05
N LEU A 177 8.80 9.19 26.60
CA LEU A 177 9.40 7.87 26.84
C LEU A 177 9.96 7.24 25.56
N LYS A 178 9.29 7.46 24.42
CA LYS A 178 9.72 6.89 23.13
C LYS A 178 10.61 7.84 22.32
N HIS A 179 10.28 9.13 22.31
CA HIS A 179 10.89 10.13 21.43
C HIS A 179 11.12 11.46 22.18
N PRO A 180 12.08 11.53 23.13
CA PRO A 180 12.23 12.65 24.06
C PRO A 180 12.49 13.98 23.37
N ARG A 181 13.34 13.99 22.32
CA ARG A 181 13.62 15.21 21.54
C ARG A 181 12.39 15.73 20.82
N ALA A 182 11.62 14.85 20.17
CA ALA A 182 10.40 15.24 19.47
C ALA A 182 9.35 15.75 20.45
N ALA A 183 9.16 15.05 21.57
CA ALA A 183 8.22 15.46 22.61
C ALA A 183 8.53 16.85 23.19
N ALA A 184 9.81 17.16 23.47
CA ALA A 184 10.21 18.47 23.97
C ALA A 184 9.90 19.60 22.96
N VAL A 185 10.21 19.40 21.68
CA VAL A 185 9.90 20.37 20.62
C VAL A 185 8.39 20.51 20.43
N THR A 186 7.64 19.41 20.53
CA THR A 186 6.17 19.44 20.48
C THR A 186 5.57 20.29 21.61
N ALA A 187 6.08 20.19 22.84
CA ALA A 187 5.63 21.03 23.94
C ALA A 187 5.93 22.51 23.71
N ALA A 188 7.13 22.84 23.22
CA ALA A 188 7.50 24.21 22.87
C ALA A 188 6.62 24.77 21.73
N ALA A 189 6.36 23.96 20.70
CA ALA A 189 5.50 24.33 19.59
C ALA A 189 4.05 24.54 20.03
N ALA A 190 3.52 23.69 20.92
CA ALA A 190 2.18 23.85 21.48
C ALA A 190 2.05 25.20 22.22
N ALA A 191 3.02 25.54 23.08
CA ALA A 191 3.05 26.80 23.82
C ALA A 191 3.14 28.02 22.89
N LEU A 192 4.03 27.96 21.88
CA LEU A 192 4.18 29.03 20.89
C LEU A 192 2.88 29.23 20.08
N THR A 193 2.23 28.14 19.66
CA THR A 193 1.01 28.21 18.86
C THR A 193 -0.15 28.77 19.67
N ALA A 194 -0.27 28.38 20.94
CA ALA A 194 -1.25 28.96 21.87
C ALA A 194 -1.05 30.48 22.03
N PHE A 195 0.19 30.93 22.12
CA PHE A 195 0.53 32.36 22.17
C PHE A 195 0.20 33.09 20.86
N LEU A 196 0.54 32.50 19.70
CA LEU A 196 0.22 33.08 18.40
C LEU A 196 -1.29 33.18 18.16
N TYR A 197 -2.08 32.21 18.63
CA TYR A 197 -3.54 32.27 18.58
C TYR A 197 -4.08 33.50 19.32
N VAL A 198 -3.60 33.76 20.54
CA VAL A 198 -3.98 34.96 21.32
C VAL A 198 -3.70 36.25 20.54
N LEU A 199 -2.52 36.33 19.91
CA LEU A 199 -2.14 37.49 19.11
C LEU A 199 -2.98 37.67 17.85
N LEU A 200 -3.29 36.58 17.14
CA LEU A 200 -3.96 36.63 15.83
C LEU A 200 -5.48 36.68 15.93
N ALA A 201 -6.06 36.00 16.91
CA ALA A 201 -7.51 35.97 17.14
C ALA A 201 -7.98 37.18 17.95
N GLY A 202 -7.08 37.90 18.63
CA GLY A 202 -7.44 39.02 19.50
C GLY A 202 -8.23 38.59 20.74
N GLU A 203 -8.23 37.30 21.07
CA GLU A 203 -8.92 36.72 22.22
C GLU A 203 -7.96 36.51 23.40
N ALA A 204 -8.48 36.62 24.63
CA ALA A 204 -7.72 36.26 25.82
C ALA A 204 -7.34 34.77 25.81
N LEU A 205 -6.19 34.42 26.41
CA LEU A 205 -5.72 33.04 26.49
C LEU A 205 -6.76 32.17 27.19
N SER A 206 -7.48 31.35 26.41
CA SER A 206 -8.46 30.40 26.91
C SER A 206 -8.07 28.97 26.55
N ILE A 207 -8.27 28.04 27.47
CA ILE A 207 -8.02 26.61 27.23
C ILE A 207 -8.87 26.10 26.06
N ARG A 208 -10.07 26.67 25.84
CA ARG A 208 -10.95 26.31 24.71
C ARG A 208 -10.39 26.77 23.36
N GLY A 209 -10.04 28.05 23.21
CA GLY A 209 -9.54 28.58 21.93
C GLY A 209 -8.12 28.12 21.61
N ALA A 210 -7.18 28.39 22.52
CA ALA A 210 -5.77 28.04 22.33
C ALA A 210 -5.53 26.51 22.32
N GLY A 211 -6.36 25.75 23.06
CA GLY A 211 -6.31 24.29 23.08
C GLY A 211 -6.68 23.65 21.75
N LEU A 212 -7.64 24.21 20.99
CA LEU A 212 -8.04 23.67 19.68
C LEU A 212 -6.91 23.79 18.64
N TRP A 213 -6.19 24.90 18.66
CA TRP A 213 -5.03 25.11 17.78
C TRP A 213 -3.85 24.21 18.18
N ALA A 214 -3.53 24.18 19.47
CA ALA A 214 -2.45 23.35 20.00
C ALA A 214 -2.71 21.85 19.75
N PHE A 215 -3.97 21.40 19.83
CA PHE A 215 -4.35 20.00 19.63
C PHE A 215 -4.07 19.48 18.22
N THR A 216 -4.13 20.32 17.19
CA THR A 216 -3.77 19.91 15.82
C THR A 216 -2.31 20.18 15.48
N VAL A 217 -1.72 21.27 15.98
CA VAL A 217 -0.35 21.66 15.61
C VAL A 217 0.68 20.80 16.34
N ALA A 218 0.47 20.52 17.63
CA ALA A 218 1.44 19.78 18.43
C ALA A 218 1.67 18.33 17.92
N PRO A 219 0.63 17.53 17.61
CA PRO A 219 0.82 16.22 17.00
C PRO A 219 1.45 16.29 15.61
N ALA A 220 1.21 17.36 14.84
CA ALA A 220 1.80 17.53 13.51
C ALA A 220 3.32 17.70 13.60
N VAL A 221 3.75 18.54 14.54
CA VAL A 221 5.17 18.77 14.85
C VAL A 221 5.84 17.51 15.38
N PHE A 222 5.12 16.70 16.15
CA PHE A 222 5.63 15.42 16.64
C PHE A 222 5.78 14.39 15.51
N ALA A 223 4.72 14.19 14.73
CA ALA A 223 4.59 13.08 13.80
C ALA A 223 5.70 13.06 12.74
N LEU A 224 6.14 14.23 12.26
CA LEU A 224 7.14 14.28 11.20
C LEU A 224 8.50 13.73 11.63
N PRO A 225 9.19 14.25 12.66
CA PRO A 225 10.45 13.69 13.13
C PRO A 225 10.28 12.36 13.89
N ALA A 226 9.13 12.12 14.52
CA ALA A 226 8.91 10.95 15.38
C ALA A 226 8.28 9.75 14.69
N ALA A 227 7.63 9.90 13.54
CA ALA A 227 6.97 8.79 12.82
C ALA A 227 7.42 8.68 11.35
N PHE A 228 7.41 9.78 10.60
CA PHE A 228 7.60 9.73 9.15
C PHE A 228 9.06 9.89 8.70
N LEU A 229 9.80 10.84 9.28
CA LEU A 229 11.15 11.24 8.89
C LEU A 229 12.17 10.96 10.00
N ARG A 230 12.00 9.82 10.68
CA ARG A 230 12.84 9.40 11.82
C ARG A 230 14.32 9.45 11.47
N GLY A 231 15.09 10.21 12.26
CA GLY A 231 16.54 10.34 12.10
C GLY A 231 16.99 11.16 10.88
N LEU A 232 16.06 11.71 10.09
CA LEU A 232 16.38 12.49 8.90
C LEU A 232 16.39 13.98 9.24
N ARG A 233 17.47 14.68 8.85
CA ARG A 233 17.59 16.14 9.04
C ARG A 233 16.40 16.95 8.51
N PRO A 234 15.78 16.62 7.35
CA PRO A 234 14.59 17.32 6.87
C PRO A 234 13.36 17.18 7.79
N GLY A 235 13.32 16.20 8.69
CA GLY A 235 12.17 15.95 9.58
C GLY A 235 11.77 17.17 10.41
N TRP A 236 12.74 17.91 10.92
CA TRP A 236 12.49 19.12 11.71
C TRP A 236 11.99 20.29 10.89
N ARG A 237 12.53 20.47 9.67
CA ARG A 237 12.05 21.50 8.74
C ARG A 237 10.60 21.25 8.35
N ALA A 238 10.30 19.99 8.02
CA ALA A 238 8.95 19.57 7.71
C ALA A 238 8.01 19.79 8.90
N ALA A 239 8.46 19.54 10.14
CA ALA A 239 7.67 19.77 11.35
C ALA A 239 7.24 21.25 11.48
N SER A 240 8.18 22.18 11.29
CA SER A 240 7.89 23.62 11.30
C SER A 240 6.93 24.03 10.18
N MET A 241 7.13 23.51 8.96
CA MET A 241 6.23 23.76 7.83
C MET A 241 4.82 23.24 8.10
N SER A 242 4.72 22.04 8.68
CA SER A 242 3.45 21.42 9.04
C SER A 242 2.70 22.28 10.06
N ALA A 243 3.39 22.82 11.07
CA ALA A 243 2.78 23.70 12.06
C ALA A 243 2.14 24.96 11.42
N LEU A 244 2.88 25.61 10.51
CA LEU A 244 2.40 26.80 9.81
C LEU A 244 1.21 26.50 8.91
N LEU A 245 1.27 25.40 8.15
CA LEU A 245 0.17 24.96 7.30
C LEU A 245 -1.07 24.61 8.14
N SER A 246 -0.91 23.87 9.23
CA SER A 246 -2.02 23.54 10.15
C SER A 246 -2.66 24.80 10.74
N ALA A 247 -1.86 25.79 11.16
CA ALA A 247 -2.38 27.07 11.64
C ALA A 247 -3.12 27.86 10.54
N ALA A 248 -2.58 27.86 9.31
CA ALA A 248 -3.22 28.52 8.18
C ALA A 248 -4.59 27.90 7.84
N VAL A 249 -4.70 26.57 7.89
CA VAL A 249 -5.99 25.88 7.70
C VAL A 249 -7.01 26.36 8.73
N TRP A 250 -6.64 26.47 10.01
CA TRP A 250 -7.54 26.99 11.05
C TRP A 250 -8.03 28.42 10.78
N LEU A 251 -7.17 29.30 10.26
CA LEU A 251 -7.56 30.67 9.93
C LEU A 251 -8.47 30.75 8.71
N ILE A 252 -8.27 29.87 7.73
CA ILE A 252 -9.00 29.89 6.47
C ILE A 252 -10.33 29.15 6.60
N TRP A 253 -10.40 28.09 7.41
CA TRP A 253 -11.56 27.20 7.50
C TRP A 253 -12.91 27.91 7.69
N PRO A 254 -13.06 28.87 8.64
CA PRO A 254 -14.34 29.56 8.85
C PRO A 254 -14.72 30.53 7.73
N ARG A 255 -13.84 30.74 6.74
CA ARG A 255 -14.05 31.63 5.59
C ARG A 255 -14.48 30.88 4.33
N ILE A 256 -14.64 29.55 4.41
CA ILE A 256 -15.03 28.70 3.27
C ILE A 256 -16.52 28.35 3.44
N PRO A 257 -17.43 28.96 2.65
CA PRO A 257 -18.88 28.75 2.82
C PRO A 257 -19.32 27.28 2.73
N LEU A 258 -18.62 26.48 1.92
CA LEU A 258 -18.89 25.05 1.78
C LEU A 258 -18.64 24.26 3.09
N LEU A 259 -17.88 24.82 4.03
CA LEU A 259 -17.47 24.18 5.28
C LEU A 259 -18.16 24.78 6.51
N ASP A 260 -19.11 25.71 6.35
CA ASP A 260 -19.77 26.40 7.47
C ASP A 260 -20.43 25.44 8.48
N GLN A 261 -20.91 24.28 8.01
CA GLN A 261 -21.56 23.27 8.84
C GLN A 261 -20.61 22.16 9.31
N VAL A 262 -19.35 22.19 8.88
CA VAL A 262 -18.40 21.11 9.12
C VAL A 262 -17.17 21.66 9.86
N PRO A 263 -16.93 21.23 11.10
CA PRO A 263 -15.76 21.67 11.87
C PRO A 263 -14.43 21.17 11.27
N PRO A 264 -13.32 21.89 11.48
CA PRO A 264 -12.00 21.47 11.00
C PRO A 264 -11.51 20.15 11.61
N LEU A 265 -11.81 19.88 12.89
CA LEU A 265 -11.36 18.68 13.62
C LEU A 265 -9.87 18.39 13.38
N MET A 266 -9.54 17.24 12.78
CA MET A 266 -8.17 16.81 12.47
C MET A 266 -7.68 17.21 11.07
N ALA A 267 -8.50 17.86 10.25
CA ALA A 267 -8.09 18.30 8.93
C ALA A 267 -6.85 19.22 8.93
N PRO A 268 -6.71 20.20 9.85
CA PRO A 268 -5.50 21.02 9.92
C PRO A 268 -4.23 20.20 10.13
N LEU A 269 -4.27 19.18 10.99
CA LEU A 269 -3.17 18.25 11.23
C LEU A 269 -2.83 17.47 9.95
N PHE A 270 -3.84 16.92 9.27
CA PHE A 270 -3.63 16.05 8.09
C PHE A 270 -3.09 16.85 6.90
N ILE A 271 -3.71 17.99 6.60
CA ILE A 271 -3.27 18.89 5.52
C ILE A 271 -1.85 19.41 5.80
N GLY A 272 -1.55 19.76 7.06
CA GLY A 272 -0.22 20.18 7.47
C GLY A 272 0.83 19.10 7.22
N ILE A 273 0.56 17.86 7.67
CA ILE A 273 1.45 16.72 7.47
C ILE A 273 1.65 16.44 5.98
N TRP A 274 0.57 16.34 5.20
CA TRP A 274 0.66 16.05 3.77
C TRP A 274 1.41 17.13 3.00
N GLY A 275 1.10 18.41 3.25
CA GLY A 275 1.77 19.53 2.60
C GLY A 275 3.26 19.57 2.93
N ALA A 276 3.61 19.44 4.21
CA ALA A 276 5.00 19.43 4.66
C ALA A 276 5.78 18.23 4.08
N LEU A 277 5.18 17.03 4.07
CA LEU A 277 5.79 15.86 3.48
C LEU A 277 5.99 16.03 1.97
N ALA A 278 4.98 16.51 1.24
CA ALA A 278 5.06 16.70 -0.21
C ALA A 278 6.08 17.77 -0.64
N MET A 279 6.27 18.81 0.17
CA MET A 279 7.32 19.82 -0.08
C MET A 279 8.72 19.34 0.32
N THR A 280 8.81 18.41 1.27
CA THR A 280 10.10 17.90 1.77
C THR A 280 10.58 16.68 0.99
N LEU A 281 9.66 15.86 0.51
CA LEU A 281 9.90 14.59 -0.18
C LEU A 281 9.24 14.61 -1.56
N GLY A 282 9.96 14.11 -2.57
CA GLY A 282 9.34 13.80 -3.87
C GLY A 282 8.30 12.67 -3.74
N LYS A 283 7.34 12.63 -4.68
CA LYS A 283 6.22 11.67 -4.69
C LYS A 283 6.63 10.21 -4.48
N ASP A 284 7.79 9.81 -4.99
CA ASP A 284 8.26 8.42 -4.89
C ASP A 284 8.90 8.09 -3.54
N ARG A 285 9.42 9.10 -2.83
CA ARG A 285 9.92 8.92 -1.46
C ARG A 285 8.79 8.92 -0.45
N LEU A 286 7.68 9.59 -0.73
CA LEU A 286 6.51 9.52 0.13
C LEU A 286 5.93 8.11 0.21
N LEU A 287 6.03 7.33 -0.87
CA LEU A 287 5.58 5.94 -0.87
C LEU A 287 6.37 5.07 0.13
N CYS A 288 7.60 5.45 0.49
CA CYS A 288 8.37 4.78 1.54
C CYS A 288 7.76 4.96 2.95
N LEU A 289 6.84 5.91 3.12
CA LEU A 289 6.13 6.17 4.37
C LEU A 289 4.89 5.28 4.51
N ASP A 290 4.45 4.62 3.44
CA ASP A 290 3.30 3.72 3.48
C ASP A 290 3.60 2.48 4.32
N HIS A 291 2.67 2.12 5.20
CA HIS A 291 2.84 0.97 6.10
C HIS A 291 2.88 -0.36 5.35
N GLY A 292 2.13 -0.51 4.26
CA GLY A 292 2.11 -1.72 3.45
C GLY A 292 3.43 -1.92 2.70
N VAL A 293 3.98 -0.83 2.12
CA VAL A 293 5.29 -0.84 1.47
C VAL A 293 6.41 -1.13 2.48
N GLN A 294 6.36 -0.53 3.67
CA GLN A 294 7.31 -0.84 4.76
C GLN A 294 7.20 -2.27 5.25
N HIS A 295 5.97 -2.81 5.35
CA HIS A 295 5.75 -4.20 5.74
C HIS A 295 6.32 -5.15 4.69
N ALA A 296 6.02 -4.94 3.41
CA ALA A 296 6.59 -5.70 2.31
C ALA A 296 8.12 -5.65 2.31
N ALA A 297 8.73 -4.49 2.52
CA ALA A 297 10.18 -4.37 2.65
C ALA A 297 10.72 -5.23 3.81
N ARG A 298 10.07 -5.23 4.98
CA ARG A 298 10.46 -6.11 6.10
C ARG A 298 10.35 -7.60 5.75
N LEU A 299 9.30 -8.00 5.05
CA LEU A 299 9.11 -9.38 4.59
C LEU A 299 10.22 -9.80 3.61
N ILE A 300 10.51 -8.97 2.61
CA ILE A 300 11.61 -9.19 1.64
C ILE A 300 12.96 -9.26 2.37
N GLY A 301 13.18 -8.35 3.32
CA GLY A 301 14.40 -8.33 4.13
C GLY A 301 14.59 -9.59 4.98
N GLY A 302 13.50 -10.08 5.59
CA GLY A 302 13.51 -11.33 6.36
C GLY A 302 13.71 -12.58 5.49
N ALA A 303 13.11 -12.61 4.30
CA ALA A 303 13.21 -13.72 3.35
C ALA A 303 14.65 -13.98 2.88
N ARG A 304 15.53 -12.97 2.94
CA ARG A 304 16.95 -13.11 2.59
C ARG A 304 17.67 -14.23 3.36
N ALA A 305 17.28 -14.49 4.61
CA ALA A 305 17.86 -15.56 5.42
C ALA A 305 17.22 -16.95 5.17
N SER A 306 16.13 -17.01 4.41
CA SER A 306 15.29 -18.22 4.25
C SER A 306 14.99 -18.56 2.78
N GLY A 307 15.97 -18.36 1.89
CA GLY A 307 15.86 -18.71 0.47
C GLY A 307 15.62 -17.52 -0.47
N GLY A 308 15.59 -16.29 0.05
CA GLY A 308 15.38 -15.08 -0.73
C GLY A 308 13.93 -14.86 -1.14
N THR A 309 13.68 -13.76 -1.85
CA THR A 309 12.37 -13.46 -2.42
C THR A 309 12.32 -13.92 -3.88
N LEU A 310 11.38 -14.81 -4.22
CA LEU A 310 11.08 -15.10 -5.61
C LEU A 310 10.17 -14.02 -6.17
N VAL A 311 10.50 -13.49 -7.35
CA VAL A 311 9.66 -12.52 -8.05
C VAL A 311 8.89 -13.22 -9.17
N LEU A 312 7.59 -12.96 -9.27
CA LEU A 312 6.75 -13.37 -10.39
C LEU A 312 6.18 -12.13 -11.09
N THR A 313 6.50 -11.93 -12.36
CA THR A 313 6.04 -10.75 -13.11
C THR A 313 5.09 -11.09 -14.25
N GLY A 314 4.13 -10.21 -14.50
CA GLY A 314 3.27 -10.21 -15.69
C GLY A 314 3.36 -8.88 -16.46
N ALA A 315 2.53 -8.74 -17.50
CA ALA A 315 2.65 -7.64 -18.46
C ALA A 315 2.52 -6.24 -17.83
N GLY A 316 1.85 -6.13 -16.69
CA GLY A 316 1.69 -4.87 -15.95
C GLY A 316 3.02 -4.17 -15.65
N ILE A 317 4.11 -4.92 -15.40
CA ILE A 317 5.43 -4.33 -15.14
C ILE A 317 6.03 -3.61 -16.36
N SER A 318 5.66 -4.02 -17.57
CA SER A 318 6.21 -3.50 -18.84
C SER A 318 5.37 -2.37 -19.45
N THR A 319 4.21 -2.04 -18.85
CA THR A 319 3.32 -0.97 -19.33
C THR A 319 4.00 0.39 -19.39
N ALA A 320 4.77 0.75 -18.36
CA ALA A 320 5.57 1.98 -18.32
C ALA A 320 6.75 2.00 -19.32
N SER A 321 7.08 0.85 -19.92
CA SER A 321 8.06 0.73 -21.00
C SER A 321 7.43 0.87 -22.40
N GLY A 322 6.14 1.19 -22.49
CA GLY A 322 5.42 1.34 -23.76
C GLY A 322 4.89 0.03 -24.34
N ILE A 323 4.97 -1.08 -23.60
CA ILE A 323 4.43 -2.38 -24.01
C ILE A 323 3.05 -2.54 -23.36
N PRO A 324 1.93 -2.41 -24.11
CA PRO A 324 0.60 -2.61 -23.54
C PRO A 324 0.41 -4.02 -22.97
N ASP A 325 -0.49 -4.12 -21.99
CA ASP A 325 -0.86 -5.42 -21.45
C ASP A 325 -1.56 -6.30 -22.50
N TYR A 326 -1.47 -7.62 -22.33
CA TYR A 326 -2.05 -8.58 -23.27
C TYR A 326 -3.59 -8.55 -23.27
N THR A 327 -4.21 -8.11 -22.17
CA THR A 327 -5.67 -8.02 -22.03
C THR A 327 -6.30 -7.01 -22.99
N ALA A 328 -5.52 -6.03 -23.45
CA ALA A 328 -6.01 -5.01 -24.38
C ALA A 328 -6.08 -5.49 -25.85
N GLY A 329 -5.56 -6.68 -26.17
CA GLY A 329 -5.70 -7.29 -27.51
C GLY A 329 -4.99 -6.54 -28.65
N HIS A 330 -4.17 -5.53 -28.34
CA HIS A 330 -3.51 -4.65 -29.30
C HIS A 330 -2.51 -5.34 -30.25
N TRP A 331 -2.14 -6.58 -29.92
CA TRP A 331 -1.08 -7.34 -30.60
C TRP A 331 -1.60 -8.22 -31.75
N LEU A 332 -2.93 -8.31 -31.91
CA LEU A 332 -3.57 -9.25 -32.81
C LEU A 332 -4.33 -8.52 -33.91
N SER A 333 -4.45 -9.16 -35.07
CA SER A 333 -5.16 -8.59 -36.21
C SER A 333 -6.66 -8.44 -35.87
N PRO A 334 -7.25 -7.25 -36.10
CA PRO A 334 -8.68 -7.04 -35.85
C PRO A 334 -9.55 -8.05 -36.61
N GLY A 335 -10.55 -8.62 -35.93
CA GLY A 335 -11.50 -9.57 -36.53
C GLY A 335 -10.97 -10.99 -36.73
N VAL A 336 -9.71 -11.29 -36.38
CA VAL A 336 -9.18 -12.65 -36.45
C VAL A 336 -9.42 -13.38 -35.11
N PRO A 337 -10.03 -14.57 -35.11
CA PRO A 337 -10.26 -15.34 -33.88
C PRO A 337 -8.95 -15.75 -33.18
N LEU A 338 -8.92 -15.69 -31.84
CA LEU A 338 -7.76 -16.09 -31.03
C LEU A 338 -7.27 -17.52 -31.32
N SER A 339 -8.18 -18.43 -31.68
CA SER A 339 -7.85 -19.82 -32.01
C SER A 339 -6.87 -19.94 -33.19
N ARG A 340 -6.83 -18.95 -34.11
CA ARG A 340 -5.88 -18.91 -35.23
C ARG A 340 -4.43 -18.65 -34.79
N TYR A 341 -4.23 -18.13 -33.58
CA TYR A 341 -2.91 -17.86 -33.00
C TYR A 341 -2.44 -18.97 -32.03
N GLY A 342 -3.25 -20.01 -31.84
CA GLY A 342 -2.93 -21.15 -30.98
C GLY A 342 -1.90 -22.09 -31.60
N PHE A 343 -1.29 -22.93 -30.76
CA PHE A 343 -0.26 -23.87 -31.18
C PHE A 343 -0.78 -24.92 -32.16
N GLU A 344 -1.99 -25.46 -31.91
CA GLU A 344 -2.61 -26.43 -32.82
C GLU A 344 -2.85 -25.84 -34.21
N ALA A 345 -3.35 -24.61 -34.29
CA ALA A 345 -3.55 -23.91 -35.55
C ALA A 345 -2.22 -23.65 -36.27
N PHE A 346 -1.17 -23.27 -35.54
CA PHE A 346 0.18 -23.11 -36.08
C PHE A 346 0.70 -24.42 -36.72
N LEU A 347 0.47 -25.57 -36.10
CA LEU A 347 0.87 -26.87 -36.66
C LEU A 347 0.03 -27.24 -37.89
N ALA A 348 -1.27 -27.00 -37.85
CA ALA A 348 -2.21 -27.48 -38.86
C ALA A 348 -2.24 -26.65 -40.15
N ASP A 349 -2.08 -25.33 -40.08
CA ASP A 349 -2.45 -24.42 -41.17
C ASP A 349 -1.34 -23.41 -41.51
N ALA A 350 -1.03 -23.28 -42.80
CA ALA A 350 0.02 -22.37 -43.29
C ALA A 350 -0.36 -20.90 -43.08
N ASP A 351 -1.63 -20.54 -43.27
CA ASP A 351 -2.08 -19.17 -43.08
C ASP A 351 -2.00 -18.76 -41.61
N SER A 352 -2.36 -19.67 -40.70
CA SER A 352 -2.20 -19.48 -39.25
C SER A 352 -0.74 -19.31 -38.83
N ARG A 353 0.20 -20.01 -39.49
CA ARG A 353 1.64 -19.77 -39.29
C ARG A 353 2.04 -18.36 -39.70
N THR A 354 1.61 -17.92 -40.87
CA THR A 354 1.88 -16.56 -41.36
C THR A 354 1.32 -15.51 -40.41
N LEU A 355 0.07 -15.65 -39.97
CA LEU A 355 -0.58 -14.77 -39.00
C LEU A 355 0.18 -14.72 -37.66
N TYR A 356 0.63 -15.87 -37.16
CA TYR A 356 1.39 -15.96 -35.92
C TYR A 356 2.75 -15.26 -36.04
N TRP A 357 3.46 -15.49 -37.14
CA TRP A 357 4.73 -14.83 -37.43
C TRP A 357 4.57 -13.32 -37.57
N ASP A 358 3.54 -12.84 -38.26
CA ASP A 358 3.24 -11.41 -38.40
C ASP A 358 2.99 -10.76 -37.03
N ALA A 359 2.18 -11.38 -36.16
CA ALA A 359 1.93 -10.88 -34.81
C ALA A 359 3.21 -10.85 -33.96
N CYS A 360 4.04 -11.91 -34.04
CA CYS A 360 5.30 -11.97 -33.32
C CYS A 360 6.32 -10.95 -33.86
N ALA A 361 6.43 -10.77 -35.17
CA ALA A 361 7.32 -9.78 -35.78
C ALA A 361 6.92 -8.35 -35.39
N HIS A 362 5.62 -8.07 -35.33
CA HIS A 362 5.11 -6.80 -34.82
C HIS A 362 5.50 -6.60 -33.35
N PHE A 363 5.23 -7.57 -32.47
CA PHE A 363 5.61 -7.50 -31.06
C PHE A 363 7.14 -7.38 -30.87
N HIS A 364 7.93 -8.13 -31.65
CA HIS A 364 9.39 -8.06 -31.65
C HIS A 364 9.89 -6.64 -31.89
N THR A 365 9.31 -5.94 -32.88
CA THR A 365 9.68 -4.55 -33.19
C THR A 365 9.40 -3.61 -32.01
N VAL A 366 8.27 -3.80 -31.33
CA VAL A 366 7.91 -3.02 -30.15
C VAL A 366 8.84 -3.33 -28.97
N ALA A 367 9.10 -4.62 -28.70
CA ALA A 367 10.00 -5.06 -27.64
C ALA A 367 11.45 -4.59 -27.86
N ALA A 368 11.95 -4.65 -29.09
CA ALA A 368 13.28 -4.18 -29.47
C ALA A 368 13.47 -2.66 -29.23
N SER A 369 12.37 -1.90 -29.33
CA SER A 369 12.37 -0.44 -29.13
C SER A 369 12.15 -0.04 -27.65
N ALA A 370 11.69 -0.98 -26.82
CA ALA A 370 11.38 -0.73 -25.42
C ALA A 370 12.65 -0.71 -24.57
N GLN A 371 12.63 0.08 -23.50
CA GLN A 371 13.70 0.13 -22.51
C GLN A 371 13.21 -0.31 -21.13
N PRO A 372 14.08 -0.92 -20.30
CA PRO A 372 13.74 -1.21 -18.92
C PRO A 372 13.32 0.06 -18.17
N ASN A 373 12.14 0.01 -17.56
CA ASN A 373 11.66 1.09 -16.69
C ASN A 373 12.23 0.95 -15.25
N PRO A 374 11.98 1.94 -14.37
CA PRO A 374 12.45 1.89 -12.97
C PRO A 374 12.08 0.64 -12.17
N GLY A 375 10.97 -0.02 -12.51
CA GLY A 375 10.55 -1.27 -11.87
C GLY A 375 11.54 -2.41 -12.15
N HIS A 376 11.87 -2.62 -13.42
CA HIS A 376 12.84 -3.64 -13.85
C HIS A 376 14.23 -3.38 -13.24
N LEU A 377 14.69 -2.13 -13.30
CA LEU A 377 15.98 -1.71 -12.74
C LEU A 377 16.05 -1.91 -11.22
N ALA A 378 14.93 -1.69 -10.51
CA ALA A 378 14.85 -1.95 -9.07
C ALA A 378 14.92 -3.44 -8.74
N LEU A 379 14.27 -4.32 -9.53
CA LEU A 379 14.36 -5.78 -9.34
C LEU A 379 15.78 -6.28 -9.58
N ALA A 380 16.44 -5.83 -10.65
CA ALA A 380 17.84 -6.18 -10.93
C ALA A 380 18.77 -5.73 -9.79
N ALA A 381 18.56 -4.53 -9.23
CA ALA A 381 19.34 -4.05 -8.09
C ALA A 381 19.07 -4.84 -6.79
N LEU A 382 17.82 -5.25 -6.56
CA LEU A 382 17.43 -6.10 -5.42
C LEU A 382 18.04 -7.51 -5.54
N GLU A 383 18.07 -8.09 -6.74
CA GLU A 383 18.74 -9.36 -7.04
C GLU A 383 20.25 -9.24 -6.79
N ALA A 384 20.89 -8.22 -7.34
CA ALA A 384 22.33 -7.97 -7.15
C ALA A 384 22.70 -7.75 -5.67
N SER A 385 21.75 -7.32 -4.84
CA SER A 385 21.92 -7.12 -3.40
C SER A 385 21.53 -8.35 -2.55
N GLY A 386 21.09 -9.43 -3.20
CA GLY A 386 20.71 -10.69 -2.56
C GLY A 386 19.34 -10.70 -1.88
N TYR A 387 18.46 -9.75 -2.16
CA TYR A 387 17.08 -9.75 -1.65
C TYR A 387 16.14 -10.57 -2.52
N VAL A 388 16.38 -10.59 -3.83
CA VAL A 388 15.65 -11.40 -4.81
C VAL A 388 16.51 -12.60 -5.20
N SER A 389 15.94 -13.81 -5.18
CA SER A 389 16.64 -15.05 -5.58
C SER A 389 16.60 -15.26 -7.08
N ALA A 390 15.42 -15.10 -7.67
CA ALA A 390 15.16 -15.22 -9.10
C ALA A 390 13.93 -14.41 -9.51
N THR A 391 13.83 -14.11 -10.80
CA THR A 391 12.65 -13.48 -11.41
C THR A 391 12.04 -14.43 -12.43
N ILE A 392 10.85 -14.92 -12.15
CA ILE A 392 10.05 -15.70 -13.08
C ILE A 392 9.09 -14.74 -13.79
N THR A 393 9.12 -14.70 -15.12
CA THR A 393 8.31 -13.77 -15.90
C THR A 393 7.38 -14.50 -16.85
N GLN A 394 6.15 -13.99 -16.94
CA GLN A 394 5.19 -14.35 -17.98
C GLN A 394 5.41 -13.56 -19.27
N ASN A 395 6.25 -12.52 -19.22
CA ASN A 395 6.52 -11.66 -20.36
C ASN A 395 7.60 -12.28 -21.24
N VAL A 396 7.55 -11.94 -22.53
CA VAL A 396 8.50 -12.42 -23.54
C VAL A 396 9.38 -11.30 -24.08
N ASP A 397 9.34 -10.14 -23.42
CA ASP A 397 9.92 -8.86 -23.88
C ASP A 397 11.43 -8.69 -23.61
N GLY A 398 12.06 -9.59 -22.84
CA GLY A 398 13.48 -9.53 -22.51
C GLY A 398 13.91 -8.36 -21.61
N LEU A 399 12.98 -7.58 -21.06
CA LEU A 399 13.32 -6.34 -20.34
C LEU A 399 14.00 -6.59 -18.99
N HIS A 400 13.76 -7.74 -18.34
CA HIS A 400 14.44 -8.10 -17.09
C HIS A 400 15.93 -8.32 -17.29
N GLN A 401 16.30 -9.02 -18.35
CA GLN A 401 17.69 -9.26 -18.73
C GLN A 401 18.36 -7.96 -19.16
N ALA A 402 17.67 -7.15 -19.97
CA ALA A 402 18.15 -5.83 -20.36
C ALA A 402 18.36 -4.89 -19.15
N ALA A 403 17.58 -5.05 -18.08
CA ALA A 403 17.76 -4.32 -16.82
C ALA A 403 18.95 -4.80 -15.97
N GLY A 404 19.53 -5.97 -16.31
CA GLY A 404 20.65 -6.58 -15.58
C GLY A 404 20.26 -7.71 -14.62
N SER A 405 19.00 -8.19 -14.66
CA SER A 405 18.61 -9.38 -13.90
C SER A 405 19.28 -10.63 -14.47
N ARG A 406 19.75 -11.54 -13.63
CA ARG A 406 20.58 -12.69 -14.09
C ARG A 406 19.86 -14.03 -14.00
N HIS A 407 19.13 -14.27 -12.92
CA HIS A 407 18.36 -15.50 -12.72
C HIS A 407 16.92 -15.29 -13.18
N VAL A 408 16.71 -15.34 -14.50
CA VAL A 408 15.40 -15.10 -15.12
C VAL A 408 14.81 -16.39 -15.69
N GLY A 409 13.58 -16.71 -15.27
CA GLY A 409 12.79 -17.82 -15.82
C GLY A 409 11.65 -17.32 -16.69
N GLU A 410 11.76 -17.53 -18.00
CA GLU A 410 10.78 -17.06 -18.99
C GLU A 410 9.71 -18.12 -19.25
N LEU A 411 8.61 -18.08 -18.49
CA LEU A 411 7.54 -19.09 -18.57
C LEU A 411 6.94 -19.21 -19.98
N HIS A 412 6.83 -18.08 -20.67
CA HIS A 412 6.26 -18.02 -22.02
C HIS A 412 7.32 -17.81 -23.09
N GLY A 413 8.59 -18.07 -22.79
CA GLY A 413 9.69 -17.92 -23.74
C GLY A 413 10.11 -16.48 -24.00
N ASN A 414 10.78 -16.24 -25.12
CA ASN A 414 11.43 -14.96 -25.43
C ASN A 414 11.23 -14.59 -26.90
N ILE A 415 10.77 -13.36 -27.16
CA ILE A 415 10.49 -12.92 -28.53
C ILE A 415 11.75 -12.79 -29.40
N PHE A 416 12.92 -12.55 -28.82
CA PHE A 416 14.16 -12.39 -29.58
C PHE A 416 14.75 -13.71 -30.10
N GLY A 417 14.14 -14.85 -29.76
CA GLY A 417 14.57 -16.16 -30.24
C GLY A 417 13.60 -16.79 -31.24
N VAL A 418 14.14 -17.63 -32.13
CA VAL A 418 13.37 -18.57 -32.96
C VAL A 418 13.85 -19.98 -32.63
N ARG A 419 12.92 -20.92 -32.50
CA ARG A 419 13.24 -22.32 -32.17
C ARG A 419 12.72 -23.29 -33.22
N CYS A 420 13.44 -24.38 -33.43
CA CYS A 420 12.94 -25.52 -34.18
C CYS A 420 12.03 -26.39 -33.30
N LEU A 421 10.86 -26.75 -33.82
CA LEU A 421 9.92 -27.62 -33.10
C LEU A 421 10.35 -29.10 -33.07
N ALA A 422 11.33 -29.50 -33.90
CA ALA A 422 11.80 -30.89 -33.99
C ALA A 422 13.06 -31.16 -33.17
N CYS A 423 14.10 -30.30 -33.28
CA CYS A 423 15.39 -30.50 -32.60
C CYS A 423 15.66 -29.50 -31.46
N ASP A 424 14.72 -28.60 -31.17
CA ASP A 424 14.83 -27.52 -30.17
C ASP A 424 16.01 -26.55 -30.37
N GLN A 425 16.66 -26.59 -31.52
CA GLN A 425 17.74 -25.66 -31.84
C GLN A 425 17.21 -24.23 -31.97
N MET A 426 17.89 -23.32 -31.27
CA MET A 426 17.69 -21.88 -31.42
C MET A 426 18.40 -21.37 -32.67
N VAL A 427 17.72 -20.51 -33.43
CA VAL A 427 18.23 -19.86 -34.63
C VAL A 427 17.88 -18.38 -34.61
N ASP A 428 18.57 -17.61 -35.44
CA ASP A 428 18.28 -16.19 -35.61
C ASP A 428 16.92 -15.99 -36.29
N TRP A 429 16.36 -14.79 -36.08
CA TRP A 429 15.17 -14.37 -36.78
C TRP A 429 15.39 -14.40 -38.30
N PRO A 430 14.44 -14.95 -39.08
CA PRO A 430 14.52 -14.89 -40.52
C PRO A 430 14.41 -13.44 -41.02
N ALA A 431 14.83 -13.20 -42.26
CA ALA A 431 14.61 -11.91 -42.91
C ALA A 431 13.12 -11.52 -42.86
N ALA A 432 12.86 -10.22 -42.76
CA ALA A 432 11.50 -9.69 -42.69
C ALA A 432 10.63 -10.23 -43.82
N ASP A 433 9.40 -10.60 -43.50
CA ASP A 433 8.39 -11.16 -44.41
C ASP A 433 8.73 -12.51 -45.06
N ALA A 434 9.88 -13.13 -44.77
CA ALA A 434 10.24 -14.43 -45.37
C ALA A 434 9.20 -15.53 -45.10
N TRP A 435 8.56 -15.50 -43.93
CA TRP A 435 7.50 -16.43 -43.54
C TRP A 435 6.22 -16.32 -44.38
N ARG A 436 6.00 -15.20 -45.07
CA ARG A 436 4.86 -15.00 -45.97
C ARG A 436 5.01 -15.73 -47.29
N GLN A 437 6.24 -16.03 -47.69
CA GLN A 437 6.53 -16.76 -48.92
C GLN A 437 6.50 -18.27 -48.67
N ALA A 438 7.11 -18.71 -47.57
CA ALA A 438 7.13 -20.10 -47.15
C ALA A 438 7.34 -20.23 -45.64
N SER A 439 6.82 -21.30 -45.04
CA SER A 439 7.05 -21.58 -43.61
C SER A 439 8.55 -21.79 -43.35
N PRO A 440 9.18 -21.04 -42.43
CA PRO A 440 10.62 -21.14 -42.19
C PRO A 440 11.02 -22.53 -41.68
N SER A 441 12.10 -23.08 -42.22
CA SER A 441 12.63 -24.41 -41.88
C SER A 441 13.99 -24.34 -41.21
N CYS A 442 14.25 -25.28 -40.31
CA CYS A 442 15.46 -25.34 -39.52
C CYS A 442 16.65 -25.73 -40.41
N PRO A 443 17.76 -24.98 -40.39
CA PRO A 443 18.93 -25.28 -41.22
C PRO A 443 19.63 -26.60 -40.82
N ALA A 444 19.41 -27.10 -39.61
CA ALA A 444 20.07 -28.32 -39.14
C ALA A 444 19.27 -29.61 -39.40
N CYS A 445 17.94 -29.57 -39.32
CA CYS A 445 17.11 -30.77 -39.44
C CYS A 445 15.91 -30.64 -40.39
N GLY A 446 15.73 -29.49 -41.03
CA GLY A 446 14.57 -29.20 -41.91
C GLY A 446 13.23 -29.04 -41.19
N GLY A 447 13.20 -29.16 -39.86
CA GLY A 447 11.98 -29.06 -39.06
C GLY A 447 11.39 -27.65 -39.03
N LEU A 448 10.10 -27.52 -38.74
CA LEU A 448 9.39 -26.24 -38.71
C LEU A 448 9.97 -25.31 -37.62
N LEU A 449 10.25 -24.06 -38.01
CA LEU A 449 10.66 -23.01 -37.08
C LEU A 449 9.46 -22.21 -36.59
N LYS A 450 9.54 -21.76 -35.34
CA LYS A 450 8.55 -20.92 -34.68
C LYS A 450 9.25 -19.88 -33.80
N PRO A 451 8.75 -18.63 -33.70
CA PRO A 451 9.20 -17.71 -32.66
C PRO A 451 9.17 -18.40 -31.29
N ALA A 452 10.21 -18.21 -30.48
CA ALA A 452 10.41 -18.90 -29.21
C ALA A 452 9.50 -18.38 -28.08
N VAL A 453 8.30 -17.91 -28.44
CA VAL A 453 7.19 -17.56 -27.55
C VAL A 453 6.29 -18.77 -27.40
N ILE A 454 5.82 -19.08 -26.20
CA ILE A 454 4.86 -20.16 -25.96
C ILE A 454 3.46 -19.70 -26.37
N ALA A 455 2.87 -20.33 -27.38
CA ALA A 455 1.53 -20.05 -27.85
C ALA A 455 0.45 -20.63 -26.92
N PHE A 456 -0.79 -20.17 -27.05
CA PHE A 456 -1.90 -20.81 -26.34
C PHE A 456 -2.05 -22.28 -26.76
N GLY A 457 -2.18 -23.18 -25.79
CA GLY A 457 -2.19 -24.63 -26.02
C GLY A 457 -0.80 -25.26 -26.17
N GLU A 458 0.28 -24.47 -26.21
CA GLU A 458 1.64 -24.98 -26.19
C GLU A 458 2.10 -25.24 -24.74
N GLY A 459 2.77 -26.37 -24.51
CA GLY A 459 3.33 -26.68 -23.21
C GLY A 459 4.52 -25.77 -22.87
N ILE A 460 4.57 -25.29 -21.61
CA ILE A 460 5.77 -24.64 -21.08
C ILE A 460 6.92 -25.65 -21.08
N ARG A 461 8.12 -25.19 -21.46
CA ARG A 461 9.31 -26.05 -21.44
C ARG A 461 9.53 -26.63 -20.05
N LEU A 462 9.68 -27.94 -19.98
CA LEU A 462 9.75 -28.69 -18.72
C LEU A 462 10.92 -28.22 -17.82
N ALA A 463 12.07 -27.92 -18.41
CA ALA A 463 13.23 -27.39 -17.68
C ALA A 463 12.93 -26.02 -17.04
N THR A 464 12.29 -25.11 -17.77
CA THR A 464 11.87 -23.80 -17.25
C THR A 464 10.85 -23.96 -16.12
N TRP A 465 9.87 -24.86 -16.28
CA TRP A 465 8.88 -25.14 -15.26
C TRP A 465 9.50 -25.71 -13.99
N HIS A 466 10.37 -26.71 -14.10
CA HIS A 466 11.04 -27.30 -12.94
C HIS A 466 11.92 -26.30 -12.19
N MET A 467 12.61 -25.42 -12.91
CA MET A 467 13.37 -24.34 -12.28
C MET A 467 12.44 -23.36 -11.54
N ALA A 468 11.38 -22.89 -12.21
CA ALA A 468 10.43 -21.94 -11.61
C ALA A 468 9.70 -22.52 -10.39
N ASP A 469 9.24 -23.77 -10.47
CA ASP A 469 8.59 -24.47 -9.36
C ASP A 469 9.58 -24.78 -8.23
N GLY A 470 10.82 -25.13 -8.55
CA GLY A 470 11.91 -25.29 -7.59
C GLY A 470 12.17 -24.02 -6.78
N GLU A 471 12.29 -22.88 -7.46
CA GLU A 471 12.42 -21.56 -6.83
C GLU A 471 11.18 -21.21 -5.99
N ALA A 472 9.97 -21.47 -6.50
CA ALA A 472 8.72 -21.18 -5.78
C ALA A 472 8.59 -22.02 -4.50
N ARG A 473 9.02 -23.29 -4.57
CA ARG A 473 9.12 -24.16 -3.41
C ARG A 473 10.33 -23.87 -2.54
N GLY A 474 11.31 -23.10 -2.98
CA GLY A 474 12.54 -22.81 -2.24
C GLY A 474 12.51 -21.48 -1.50
N CYS A 475 11.68 -20.53 -1.95
CA CYS A 475 11.73 -19.14 -1.52
C CYS A 475 11.29 -18.93 -0.06
N GLY A 476 11.75 -17.82 0.51
CA GLY A 476 11.37 -17.32 1.82
C GLY A 476 10.20 -16.33 1.77
N ALA A 477 9.93 -15.75 0.61
CA ALA A 477 8.76 -14.94 0.29
C ALA A 477 8.54 -14.91 -1.23
N MET A 478 7.32 -14.60 -1.66
CA MET A 478 6.98 -14.41 -3.07
C MET A 478 6.47 -12.99 -3.31
N LEU A 479 7.00 -12.33 -4.34
CA LEU A 479 6.59 -10.99 -4.79
C LEU A 479 5.99 -11.08 -6.20
N VAL A 480 4.68 -10.90 -6.31
CA VAL A 480 3.95 -10.86 -7.59
C VAL A 480 3.81 -9.41 -8.05
N VAL A 481 4.27 -9.11 -9.27
CA VAL A 481 4.29 -7.74 -9.81
C VAL A 481 3.59 -7.69 -11.16
N GLY A 482 2.58 -6.82 -11.29
CA GLY A 482 1.95 -6.54 -12.59
C GLY A 482 1.29 -7.77 -13.23
N SER A 483 0.89 -8.76 -12.44
CA SER A 483 0.14 -9.93 -12.90
C SER A 483 -1.20 -10.02 -12.19
N GLN A 484 -2.26 -10.28 -12.96
CA GLN A 484 -3.58 -10.61 -12.41
C GLN A 484 -3.69 -12.08 -11.99
N LEU A 485 -2.70 -12.92 -12.31
CA LEU A 485 -2.69 -14.36 -12.03
C LEU A 485 -3.87 -15.12 -12.65
N ALA A 486 -4.37 -14.64 -13.80
CA ALA A 486 -5.47 -15.28 -14.54
C ALA A 486 -5.02 -16.53 -15.31
N VAL A 487 -3.72 -16.68 -15.58
CA VAL A 487 -3.14 -17.83 -16.30
C VAL A 487 -2.64 -18.87 -15.29
N SER A 488 -2.98 -20.14 -15.52
CA SER A 488 -2.73 -21.26 -14.61
C SER A 488 -1.26 -21.45 -14.24
N SER A 489 -0.32 -21.19 -15.18
CA SER A 489 1.12 -21.32 -14.92
C SER A 489 1.59 -20.44 -13.78
N ALA A 490 1.17 -19.17 -13.76
CA ALA A 490 1.52 -18.21 -12.75
C ALA A 490 0.80 -18.46 -11.41
N SER A 491 -0.49 -18.81 -11.44
CA SER A 491 -1.24 -19.12 -10.22
C SER A 491 -0.80 -20.44 -9.57
N ALA A 492 -0.32 -21.40 -10.35
CA ALA A 492 0.26 -22.64 -9.85
C ALA A 492 1.59 -22.40 -9.09
N LEU A 493 2.46 -21.52 -9.58
CA LEU A 493 3.67 -21.12 -8.84
C LEU A 493 3.33 -20.42 -7.51
N LEU A 494 2.30 -19.56 -7.51
CA LEU A 494 1.80 -18.97 -6.27
C LEU A 494 1.28 -20.05 -5.30
N ALA A 495 0.58 -21.07 -5.80
CA ALA A 495 0.13 -22.19 -4.98
C ALA A 495 1.33 -22.97 -4.39
N SER A 496 2.39 -23.21 -5.17
CA SER A 496 3.63 -23.84 -4.69
C SER A 496 4.28 -23.06 -3.55
N ALA A 497 4.38 -21.73 -3.66
CA ALA A 497 4.89 -20.89 -2.58
C ALA A 497 3.97 -20.93 -1.35
N ARG A 498 2.65 -20.78 -1.55
CA ARG A 498 1.65 -20.81 -0.47
C ARG A 498 1.62 -22.13 0.29
N ALA A 499 1.93 -23.26 -0.34
CA ALA A 499 2.03 -24.56 0.32
C ALA A 499 3.08 -24.57 1.46
N ARG A 500 4.06 -23.65 1.42
CA ARG A 500 5.07 -23.45 2.47
C ARG A 500 4.72 -22.37 3.47
N SER A 501 3.52 -21.77 3.38
CA SER A 501 3.09 -20.65 4.23
C SER A 501 4.06 -19.46 4.21
N VAL A 502 4.77 -19.25 3.10
CA VAL A 502 5.66 -18.08 2.96
C VAL A 502 4.83 -16.81 2.70
N PRO A 503 5.32 -15.64 3.13
CA PRO A 503 4.66 -14.37 2.86
C PRO A 503 4.53 -14.11 1.35
N CYS A 504 3.32 -13.74 0.91
CA CYS A 504 3.05 -13.37 -0.48
C CYS A 504 2.72 -11.87 -0.56
N ILE A 505 3.44 -11.17 -1.43
CA ILE A 505 3.35 -9.72 -1.62
C ILE A 505 2.89 -9.48 -3.06
N PHE A 506 1.93 -8.57 -3.24
CA PHE A 506 1.34 -8.25 -4.54
C PHE A 506 1.49 -6.77 -4.81
N VAL A 507 2.09 -6.43 -5.95
CA VAL A 507 2.15 -5.06 -6.48
C VAL A 507 1.32 -5.03 -7.76
N THR A 508 0.10 -4.49 -7.67
CA THR A 508 -0.88 -4.50 -8.76
C THR A 508 -1.82 -3.30 -8.68
N LEU A 509 -2.35 -2.84 -9.81
CA LEU A 509 -3.40 -1.81 -9.85
C LEU A 509 -4.81 -2.41 -9.83
N GLY A 510 -4.93 -3.65 -10.28
CA GLY A 510 -6.22 -4.31 -10.54
C GLY A 510 -6.51 -5.44 -9.56
N ALA A 511 -7.71 -6.00 -9.69
CA ALA A 511 -8.09 -7.21 -8.97
C ALA A 511 -7.22 -8.40 -9.39
N LEU A 512 -7.01 -9.32 -8.46
CA LEU A 512 -6.35 -10.60 -8.71
C LEU A 512 -7.42 -11.65 -9.04
N ALA A 513 -7.14 -12.52 -10.01
CA ALA A 513 -7.99 -13.66 -10.35
C ALA A 513 -7.93 -14.80 -9.33
N VAL A 514 -7.10 -14.64 -8.29
CA VAL A 514 -6.92 -15.57 -7.18
C VAL A 514 -7.41 -14.93 -5.88
N PRO A 515 -7.86 -15.74 -4.90
CA PRO A 515 -8.20 -15.21 -3.59
C PRO A 515 -6.97 -14.60 -2.91
N VAL A 516 -7.19 -13.46 -2.26
CA VAL A 516 -6.26 -12.80 -1.36
C VAL A 516 -6.56 -13.26 0.06
N PHE A 517 -5.54 -13.75 0.76
CA PHE A 517 -5.66 -14.23 2.13
C PHE A 517 -5.18 -13.17 3.13
N PRO A 518 -5.56 -13.28 4.43
CA PRO A 518 -5.15 -12.31 5.43
C PRO A 518 -3.63 -12.12 5.57
N ASN A 519 -2.82 -13.15 5.31
CA ASN A 519 -1.36 -13.07 5.38
C ASN A 519 -0.71 -12.43 4.15
N ASP A 520 -1.50 -12.14 3.12
CA ASP A 520 -1.01 -11.49 1.91
C ASP A 520 -0.86 -9.98 2.13
N THR A 521 0.17 -9.40 1.52
CA THR A 521 0.38 -7.95 1.49
C THR A 521 0.07 -7.43 0.10
N VAL A 522 -0.97 -6.60 -0.04
CA VAL A 522 -1.35 -6.01 -1.34
C VAL A 522 -1.00 -4.53 -1.37
N ILE A 523 -0.10 -4.15 -2.27
CA ILE A 523 0.29 -2.77 -2.54
C ILE A 523 -0.37 -2.35 -3.85
N VAL A 524 -1.37 -1.48 -3.74
CA VAL A 524 -2.06 -0.93 -4.92
C VAL A 524 -1.30 0.26 -5.45
N CYS A 525 -0.32 0.00 -6.31
CA CYS A 525 0.58 1.00 -6.87
C CYS A 525 1.19 0.53 -8.19
N GLN A 526 1.68 1.48 -8.97
CA GLN A 526 2.47 1.21 -10.17
C GLN A 526 3.80 0.54 -9.82
N ALA A 527 4.23 -0.44 -10.62
CA ALA A 527 5.44 -1.22 -10.35
C ALA A 527 6.70 -0.34 -10.35
N GLU A 528 6.79 0.60 -11.29
CA GLU A 528 7.87 1.57 -11.45
C GLU A 528 7.96 2.60 -10.31
N ARG A 529 6.97 2.64 -9.40
CA ARG A 529 7.02 3.44 -8.17
C ARG A 529 7.25 2.59 -6.93
N ALA A 530 6.52 1.48 -6.81
CA ALA A 530 6.56 0.60 -5.66
C ALA A 530 7.91 -0.10 -5.50
N LEU A 531 8.47 -0.65 -6.58
CA LEU A 531 9.72 -1.41 -6.51
C LEU A 531 10.93 -0.54 -6.13
N PRO A 532 11.12 0.68 -6.70
CA PRO A 532 12.12 1.61 -6.19
C PRO A 532 11.94 1.98 -4.72
N ALA A 533 10.70 2.15 -4.25
CA ALA A 533 10.43 2.44 -2.84
C ALA A 533 10.86 1.28 -1.91
N LEU A 534 10.55 0.03 -2.30
CA LEU A 534 11.00 -1.16 -1.59
C LEU A 534 12.53 -1.26 -1.54
N ALA A 535 13.20 -1.04 -2.67
CA ALA A 535 14.67 -1.04 -2.73
C ALA A 535 15.29 0.03 -1.81
N ARG A 536 14.75 1.25 -1.79
CA ARG A 536 15.23 2.32 -0.90
C ARG A 536 15.06 1.96 0.58
N LEU A 537 13.93 1.36 0.96
CA LEU A 537 13.69 0.91 2.34
C LEU A 537 14.65 -0.21 2.77
N LEU A 538 15.08 -1.05 1.82
CA LEU A 538 16.08 -2.09 2.03
C LEU A 538 17.53 -1.57 1.97
N GLY A 539 17.72 -0.26 1.75
CA GLY A 539 19.06 0.34 1.64
C GLY A 539 19.79 0.01 0.35
N VAL A 540 19.09 -0.52 -0.66
CA VAL A 540 19.66 -0.87 -1.96
C VAL A 540 19.89 0.39 -2.80
N ARG A 541 21.10 0.51 -3.35
CA ARG A 541 21.44 1.61 -4.26
C ARG A 541 20.84 1.35 -5.63
N LEU A 542 20.00 2.28 -6.09
CA LEU A 542 19.38 2.24 -7.40
C LEU A 542 20.26 2.97 -8.43
N PRO A 543 20.19 2.59 -9.72
CA PRO A 543 20.85 3.32 -10.81
C PRO A 543 20.45 4.80 -10.83
N ALA A 544 21.35 5.68 -11.30
CA ALA A 544 21.12 7.12 -11.33
C ALA A 544 19.85 7.52 -12.10
N ALA A 545 19.44 6.72 -13.10
CA ALA A 545 18.20 6.89 -13.87
C ALA A 545 16.92 6.72 -13.02
N VAL A 546 17.01 6.04 -11.87
CA VAL A 546 15.88 5.76 -10.94
C VAL A 546 16.03 6.51 -9.62
N ALA A 547 17.23 7.02 -9.32
CA ALA A 547 17.54 7.71 -8.08
C ALA A 547 17.02 9.15 -8.02
N ARG A 548 16.79 9.77 -9.18
CA ARG A 548 16.15 11.10 -9.33
C ARG A 548 14.64 10.93 -9.21
#